data_AF-A0A1I0HWN5-F1
#
_entry.id   AF-A0A1I0HWN5-F1
#
_cell.length_a   1.000
_cell.length_b   1.000
_cell.length_c   1.000
_cell.angle_alpha   90.00
_cell.angle_beta   90.00
_cell.angle_gamma   90.00
#
_symmetry.space_group_name_H-M   'P 1'
#
loop_
_entity.id
_entity.type
_entity.pdbx_description
1 polymer ?
#
loop_
_entity_poly.entity_id
_entity_poly.type
_entity_poly.pdbx_seq_one_letter_code
_entity_poly.pdbx_strand_id
1 'polypeptide(L)'
;LEAAQEVLGNEKATQAEVDEACDALTRAYLNLRLKPNKDLLADLINKANGLNAASYTANTWAVVENEVIKAQEVLEDPEASEAEVKAAKKALTKALEGLVAKPGNTVDTSTPVKAGDTTSIKTGDAVSMMYPLLGLAIASLGFYESKKKKR
;
A
#
# COMPACT_ATOMS: atom_id res chain seq x y z
N LEU A 1 -26.89 16.35 4.57
CA LEU A 1 -27.99 15.41 4.26
C LEU A 1 -29.25 15.74 5.05
N GLU A 2 -29.13 16.13 6.32
CA GLU A 2 -30.24 16.57 7.20
C GLU A 2 -31.20 17.58 6.53
N ALA A 3 -30.70 18.70 6.01
CA ALA A 3 -31.52 19.72 5.35
C ALA A 3 -32.32 19.18 4.14
N ALA A 4 -31.73 18.27 3.35
CA ALA A 4 -32.42 17.65 2.22
C ALA A 4 -33.51 16.66 2.66
N GLN A 5 -33.33 15.98 3.81
CA GLN A 5 -34.34 15.09 4.38
C GLN A 5 -35.50 15.88 5.01
N GLU A 6 -35.21 17.03 5.60
CA GLU A 6 -36.21 17.91 6.23
C GLU A 6 -37.15 18.54 5.19
N VAL A 7 -36.60 19.02 4.07
CA VAL A 7 -37.39 19.54 2.95
C VAL A 7 -38.24 18.44 2.28
N LEU A 8 -37.70 17.22 2.13
CA LEU A 8 -38.43 16.11 1.51
C LEU A 8 -39.69 15.71 2.29
N GLY A 9 -39.71 15.92 3.60
CA GLY A 9 -40.85 15.64 4.48
C GLY A 9 -41.80 16.82 4.68
N ASN A 10 -41.48 18.01 4.18
CA ASN A 10 -42.27 19.22 4.38
C ASN A 10 -43.13 19.56 3.16
N GLU A 11 -44.42 19.24 3.22
CA GLU A 11 -45.39 19.54 2.14
C GLU A 11 -45.56 21.05 1.87
N LYS A 12 -45.09 21.92 2.77
CA LYS A 12 -45.10 23.38 2.63
C LYS A 12 -43.73 23.97 2.28
N ALA A 13 -42.74 23.13 1.98
CA ALA A 13 -41.42 23.61 1.61
C ALA A 13 -41.49 24.63 0.48
N THR A 14 -40.83 25.76 0.68
CA THR A 14 -40.71 26.80 -0.32
C THR A 14 -39.66 26.41 -1.36
N GLN A 15 -39.74 27.02 -2.55
CA GLN A 15 -38.74 26.79 -3.59
C GLN A 15 -37.33 27.14 -3.11
N ALA A 16 -37.19 28.19 -2.29
CA ALA A 16 -35.90 28.59 -1.73
C ALA A 16 -35.30 27.50 -0.81
N GLU A 17 -36.11 26.85 0.03
CA GLU A 17 -35.66 25.74 0.88
C GLU A 17 -35.27 24.51 0.05
N VAL A 18 -36.01 24.24 -1.04
CA VAL A 18 -35.68 23.18 -2.00
C VAL A 18 -34.35 23.45 -2.70
N ASP A 19 -34.13 24.68 -3.16
CA ASP A 19 -32.89 25.08 -3.83
C ASP A 19 -31.69 24.99 -2.87
N GLU A 20 -31.83 25.45 -1.63
CA GLU A 20 -30.80 25.36 -0.60
C GLU A 20 -30.44 23.91 -0.26
N ALA A 21 -31.45 23.04 -0.13
CA ALA A 21 -31.24 21.60 0.07
C ALA A 21 -30.49 20.95 -1.11
N CYS A 22 -30.82 21.35 -2.34
CA CYS A 22 -30.17 20.84 -3.55
C CYS A 22 -28.69 21.27 -3.64
N ASP A 23 -28.40 22.53 -3.31
CA ASP A 23 -27.04 23.06 -3.26
C ASP A 23 -26.21 22.39 -2.17
N ALA A 24 -26.79 22.20 -0.98
CA ALA A 24 -26.14 21.49 0.12
C ALA A 24 -25.82 20.03 -0.23
N LEU A 25 -26.75 19.34 -0.89
CA LEU A 25 -26.54 17.97 -1.38
C LEU A 25 -25.44 17.91 -2.43
N THR A 26 -25.47 18.83 -3.40
CA THR A 26 -24.46 18.90 -4.47
C THR A 26 -23.08 19.16 -3.90
N ARG A 27 -22.93 20.09 -2.95
CA ARG A 27 -21.67 20.36 -2.27
C ARG A 27 -21.16 19.15 -1.49
N ALA A 28 -22.03 18.48 -0.74
CA ALA A 28 -21.67 17.28 0.00
C ALA A 28 -21.22 16.14 -0.93
N TYR A 29 -21.91 15.95 -2.05
CA TYR A 29 -21.55 14.96 -3.07
C TYR A 29 -20.20 15.26 -3.73
N LEU A 30 -19.95 16.53 -4.08
CA LEU A 30 -18.67 16.95 -4.65
C LEU A 30 -17.53 16.75 -3.65
N ASN A 31 -17.73 17.13 -2.39
CA ASN A 31 -16.74 16.91 -1.33
C ASN A 31 -16.44 15.41 -1.15
N LEU A 32 -17.46 14.54 -1.17
CA LEU A 32 -17.24 13.09 -1.07
C LEU A 32 -16.45 12.54 -2.27
N ARG A 33 -16.75 13.00 -3.49
CA ARG A 33 -16.01 12.59 -4.71
C ARG A 33 -14.56 13.07 -4.73
N LEU A 34 -14.26 14.18 -4.07
CA LEU A 34 -12.91 14.72 -3.96
C LEU A 34 -12.06 13.98 -2.93
N LYS A 35 -12.67 13.22 -2.01
CA LYS A 35 -11.91 12.45 -1.01
C LYS A 35 -11.09 11.34 -1.71
N PRO A 36 -9.77 11.30 -1.50
CA PRO A 36 -8.93 10.28 -2.13
C PRO A 36 -9.21 8.88 -1.58
N ASN A 37 -9.10 7.86 -2.43
CA ASN A 37 -9.15 6.46 -2.01
C ASN A 37 -7.86 6.08 -1.25
N LYS A 38 -8.04 5.48 -0.05
CA LYS A 38 -6.97 5.06 0.85
C LYS A 38 -6.85 3.54 1.05
N ASP A 39 -7.60 2.73 0.31
CA ASP A 39 -7.66 1.27 0.49
C ASP A 39 -6.27 0.64 0.33
N LEU A 40 -5.54 1.01 -0.73
CA LEU A 40 -4.18 0.52 -0.96
C LEU A 40 -3.20 0.97 0.14
N LEU A 41 -3.41 2.13 0.76
CA LEU A 41 -2.57 2.58 1.88
C LEU A 41 -2.83 1.70 3.12
N ALA A 42 -4.10 1.41 3.41
CA ALA A 42 -4.49 0.50 4.48
C ALA A 42 -3.93 -0.93 4.26
N ASP A 43 -3.98 -1.44 3.04
CA ASP A 43 -3.42 -2.75 2.68
C ASP A 43 -1.91 -2.81 2.92
N LEU A 44 -1.18 -1.76 2.57
CA LEU A 44 0.27 -1.68 2.81
C LEU A 44 0.59 -1.64 4.30
N ILE A 45 -0.18 -0.90 5.11
CA ILE A 45 -0.03 -0.87 6.57
C ILE A 45 -0.28 -2.26 7.16
N ASN A 46 -1.37 -2.92 6.75
CA ASN A 46 -1.69 -4.27 7.21
C ASN A 46 -0.60 -5.28 6.82
N LYS A 47 -0.07 -5.18 5.59
CA LYS A 47 1.06 -5.99 5.15
C LYS A 47 2.29 -5.76 6.03
N ALA A 48 2.65 -4.51 6.31
CA ALA A 48 3.79 -4.17 7.16
C ALA A 48 3.63 -4.72 8.58
N ASN A 49 2.45 -4.56 9.17
CA ASN A 49 2.12 -5.05 10.52
C ASN A 49 2.11 -6.59 10.60
N GLY A 50 1.85 -7.28 9.49
CA GLY A 50 1.92 -8.74 9.40
C GLY A 50 3.35 -9.30 9.29
N LEU A 51 4.37 -8.45 9.12
CA LEU A 51 5.75 -8.90 9.03
C LEU A 51 6.33 -9.19 10.43
N ASN A 52 7.16 -10.22 10.50
CA ASN A 52 7.91 -10.51 11.71
C ASN A 52 9.18 -9.63 11.78
N ALA A 53 9.12 -8.58 12.59
CA ALA A 53 10.24 -7.66 12.89
C ALA A 53 11.57 -8.38 13.20
N ALA A 54 11.51 -9.52 13.89
CA ALA A 54 12.70 -10.26 14.28
C ALA A 54 13.49 -10.80 13.07
N SER A 55 12.83 -10.99 11.93
CA SER A 55 13.45 -11.48 10.69
C SER A 55 14.27 -10.44 9.95
N TYR A 56 14.19 -9.16 10.32
CA TYR A 56 14.84 -8.05 9.63
C TYR A 56 15.86 -7.31 10.50
N THR A 57 16.82 -6.66 9.86
CA THR A 57 17.80 -5.82 10.55
C THR A 57 17.10 -4.64 11.23
N ALA A 58 17.58 -4.25 12.40
CA ALA A 58 16.99 -3.14 13.17
C ALA A 58 16.96 -1.83 12.37
N ASN A 59 18.01 -1.56 11.59
CA ASN A 59 18.13 -0.33 10.80
C ASN A 59 17.01 -0.22 9.74
N THR A 60 16.77 -1.27 8.96
CA THR A 60 15.74 -1.23 7.91
C THR A 60 14.34 -1.36 8.49
N TRP A 61 14.20 -2.09 9.61
CA TRP A 61 12.92 -2.21 10.30
C TRP A 61 12.45 -0.88 10.89
N ALA A 62 13.34 -0.11 11.52
CA ALA A 62 13.02 1.20 12.07
C ALA A 62 12.50 2.19 11.01
N VAL A 63 13.00 2.08 9.77
CA VAL A 63 12.47 2.86 8.64
C VAL A 63 11.04 2.46 8.31
N VAL A 64 10.73 1.16 8.29
CA VAL A 64 9.36 0.67 8.06
C VAL A 64 8.42 1.13 9.17
N GLU A 65 8.81 0.98 10.45
CA GLU A 65 7.97 1.42 11.58
C GLU A 65 7.62 2.91 11.48
N ASN A 66 8.62 3.74 11.21
CA ASN A 66 8.41 5.17 11.06
C ASN A 66 7.49 5.52 9.87
N GLU A 67 7.64 4.83 8.74
CA GLU A 67 6.75 5.06 7.58
C GLU A 67 5.35 4.46 7.78
N VAL A 68 5.18 3.42 8.60
CA VAL A 68 3.86 2.93 9.01
C VAL A 68 3.13 3.96 9.86
N ILE A 69 3.80 4.59 10.83
CA ILE A 69 3.21 5.65 11.67
C ILE A 69 2.69 6.81 10.80
N LYS A 70 3.54 7.34 9.91
CA LYS A 70 3.13 8.41 8.98
C LYS A 70 2.00 7.99 8.05
N ALA A 71 2.02 6.74 7.58
CA ALA A 71 0.96 6.21 6.75
C ALA A 71 -0.37 6.10 7.51
N GLN A 72 -0.34 5.77 8.80
CA GLN A 72 -1.52 5.74 9.67
C GLN A 72 -2.08 7.16 9.90
N GLU A 73 -1.22 8.15 10.15
CA GLU A 73 -1.65 9.55 10.26
C GLU A 73 -2.41 10.01 9.01
N VAL A 74 -1.87 9.71 7.82
CA VAL A 74 -2.53 10.03 6.54
C VAL A 74 -3.79 9.20 6.32
N LEU A 75 -3.85 7.95 6.79
CA LEU A 75 -5.03 7.10 6.69
C LEU A 75 -6.18 7.67 7.52
N GLU A 76 -5.88 8.09 8.75
CA GLU A 76 -6.84 8.59 9.74
C GLU A 76 -7.29 10.04 9.48
N ASP A 77 -6.51 10.84 8.77
CA ASP A 77 -6.87 12.23 8.44
C ASP A 77 -8.02 12.30 7.41
N PRO A 78 -9.25 12.71 7.81
CA PRO A 78 -10.39 12.76 6.89
C PRO A 78 -10.23 13.76 5.75
N GLU A 79 -9.30 14.71 5.86
CA GLU A 79 -9.05 15.79 4.89
C GLU A 79 -7.74 15.60 4.11
N ALA A 80 -7.05 14.46 4.29
CA ALA A 80 -5.85 14.13 3.54
C ALA A 80 -6.08 14.23 2.03
N SER A 81 -5.20 14.96 1.36
CA SER A 81 -5.21 15.18 -0.08
C SER A 81 -4.73 13.94 -0.85
N GLU A 82 -5.05 13.88 -2.15
CA GLU A 82 -4.61 12.78 -3.02
C GLU A 82 -3.09 12.69 -3.09
N ALA A 83 -2.42 13.85 -3.05
CA ALA A 83 -0.97 13.95 -3.03
C ALA A 83 -0.37 13.34 -1.76
N GLU A 84 -0.95 13.61 -0.58
CA GLU A 84 -0.51 13.04 0.70
C GLU A 84 -0.71 11.53 0.73
N VAL A 85 -1.89 11.06 0.33
CA VAL A 85 -2.18 9.61 0.24
C VAL A 85 -1.20 8.93 -0.73
N LYS A 86 -0.92 9.53 -1.89
CA LYS A 86 0.06 9.01 -2.85
C LYS A 86 1.49 9.01 -2.30
N ALA A 87 1.87 10.08 -1.59
CA ALA A 87 3.19 10.20 -0.98
C ALA A 87 3.39 9.14 0.10
N ALA A 88 2.41 8.95 1.00
CA ALA A 88 2.44 7.93 2.03
C ALA A 88 2.55 6.52 1.44
N LYS A 89 1.72 6.20 0.42
CA LYS A 89 1.82 4.91 -0.30
C LYS A 89 3.22 4.66 -0.87
N LYS A 90 3.79 5.68 -1.53
CA LYS A 90 5.11 5.58 -2.15
C LYS A 90 6.21 5.40 -1.09
N ALA A 91 6.14 6.15 0.01
CA ALA A 91 7.13 6.10 1.06
C ALA A 91 7.13 4.75 1.79
N LEU A 92 5.94 4.26 2.18
CA LEU A 92 5.80 2.96 2.83
C LEU A 92 6.20 1.80 1.89
N THR A 93 5.83 1.87 0.61
CA THR A 93 6.28 0.88 -0.40
C THR A 93 7.80 0.83 -0.47
N LYS A 94 8.47 1.99 -0.57
CA LYS A 94 9.92 2.07 -0.62
C LYS A 94 10.58 1.54 0.66
N ALA A 95 9.99 1.81 1.83
CA ALA A 95 10.51 1.29 3.09
C ALA A 95 10.43 -0.24 3.15
N LEU A 96 9.31 -0.81 2.71
CA LEU A 96 9.12 -2.26 2.63
C LEU A 96 10.07 -2.93 1.63
N GLU A 97 10.29 -2.31 0.47
CA GLU A 97 11.29 -2.77 -0.52
C GLU A 97 12.73 -2.68 0.01
N GLY A 98 12.99 -1.76 0.95
CA GLY A 98 14.29 -1.56 1.59
C GLY A 98 14.57 -2.48 2.78
N LEU A 99 13.68 -3.41 3.11
CA LEU A 99 13.90 -4.35 4.21
C LEU A 99 15.07 -5.30 3.92
N VAL A 100 15.96 -5.45 4.89
CA VAL A 100 17.08 -6.40 4.85
C VAL A 100 16.88 -7.47 5.92
N ALA A 101 16.90 -8.74 5.52
CA ALA A 101 16.77 -9.86 6.44
C ALA A 101 18.00 -10.00 7.36
N LYS A 102 17.80 -10.47 8.60
CA LYS A 102 18.93 -10.83 9.47
C LYS A 102 19.62 -12.10 8.95
N PRO A 103 20.97 -12.17 9.01
CA PRO A 103 21.68 -13.42 8.75
C PRO A 103 21.32 -14.45 9.84
N GLY A 104 20.72 -15.57 9.45
CA GLY A 104 20.31 -16.66 10.35
C GLY A 104 18.83 -17.06 10.31
N ASN A 105 17.95 -16.25 9.70
CA ASN A 105 16.55 -16.61 9.48
C ASN A 105 16.34 -17.28 8.11
N THR A 106 17.06 -18.36 7.84
CA THR A 106 16.70 -19.29 6.77
C THR A 106 15.75 -20.32 7.36
N VAL A 107 14.45 -20.14 7.15
CA VAL A 107 13.54 -21.30 7.16
C VAL A 107 13.95 -22.14 5.97
N ASP A 108 14.57 -23.26 6.30
CA ASP A 108 15.00 -24.30 5.38
C ASP A 108 13.76 -24.99 4.80
N THR A 109 13.38 -24.61 3.58
CA THR A 109 12.44 -25.39 2.75
C THR A 109 13.19 -25.92 1.53
N SER A 110 14.35 -26.52 1.73
CA SER A 110 15.03 -27.32 0.71
C SER A 110 15.14 -28.76 1.19
N THR A 111 14.05 -29.53 1.08
CA THR A 111 14.20 -30.99 0.95
C THR A 111 14.89 -31.25 -0.40
N PRO A 112 16.10 -31.82 -0.40
CA PRO A 112 16.88 -31.95 -1.63
C PRO A 112 16.39 -33.17 -2.41
N VAL A 113 15.84 -32.97 -3.61
CA VAL A 113 15.82 -34.03 -4.63
C VAL A 113 16.99 -33.83 -5.59
N LYS A 114 17.90 -34.80 -5.50
CA LYS A 114 19.20 -34.98 -6.12
C LYS A 114 19.23 -34.87 -7.66
N ALA A 115 20.29 -34.28 -8.18
CA ALA A 115 21.09 -34.81 -9.29
C ALA A 115 22.52 -34.33 -9.07
N GLY A 116 23.47 -35.27 -8.93
CA GLY A 116 24.84 -34.93 -8.57
C GLY A 116 25.61 -34.35 -9.75
N ASP A 117 26.50 -33.41 -9.47
CA ASP A 117 27.91 -33.66 -9.70
C ASP A 117 28.77 -32.77 -8.82
N THR A 118 29.90 -33.33 -8.46
CA THR A 118 30.89 -32.89 -7.49
C THR A 118 31.76 -31.76 -8.02
N THR A 119 32.17 -30.81 -7.16
CA THR A 119 33.57 -30.37 -7.08
C THR A 119 33.82 -29.55 -5.79
N SER A 120 34.45 -30.21 -4.82
CA SER A 120 35.63 -29.72 -4.10
C SER A 120 35.63 -28.29 -3.54
N ILE A 121 35.23 -28.20 -2.27
CA ILE A 121 35.63 -27.18 -1.31
C ILE A 121 37.17 -27.09 -1.20
N LYS A 122 37.72 -25.87 -1.31
CA LYS A 122 39.01 -25.50 -0.72
C LYS A 122 38.88 -24.17 0.02
N THR A 123 38.96 -24.24 1.34
CA THR A 123 39.05 -23.11 2.26
C THR A 123 40.33 -22.30 1.98
N GLY A 124 40.18 -21.00 1.77
CA GLY A 124 41.26 -20.03 1.68
C GLY A 124 40.69 -18.63 1.47
N ASP A 125 40.93 -17.74 2.43
CA ASP A 125 40.48 -16.35 2.49
C ASP A 125 40.52 -15.60 1.14
N ALA A 126 39.37 -15.06 0.74
CA ALA A 126 39.22 -13.77 0.06
C ALA A 126 37.74 -13.41 -0.10
N VAL A 127 37.37 -12.24 0.42
CA VAL A 127 36.13 -11.53 0.04
C VAL A 127 36.06 -11.38 -1.48
N SER A 128 35.08 -12.01 -2.13
CA SER A 128 34.22 -11.42 -3.17
C SER A 128 33.47 -12.47 -4.00
N MET A 129 32.22 -12.14 -4.32
CA MET A 129 31.46 -12.60 -5.48
C MET A 129 30.80 -13.99 -5.39
N MET A 130 29.71 -14.07 -4.63
CA MET A 130 28.65 -15.05 -4.87
C MET A 130 27.30 -14.38 -4.60
N TYR A 131 26.87 -13.54 -5.53
CA TYR A 131 25.45 -13.36 -5.79
C TYR A 131 25.05 -14.51 -6.73
N PRO A 132 24.33 -15.55 -6.28
CA PRO A 132 23.52 -16.31 -7.20
C PRO A 132 22.19 -15.59 -7.35
N LEU A 133 21.98 -15.07 -8.55
CA LEU A 133 20.65 -14.84 -9.11
C LEU A 133 19.77 -16.08 -8.89
N LEU A 134 18.74 -15.97 -8.06
CA LEU A 134 17.51 -16.77 -8.08
C LEU A 134 16.39 -15.76 -7.75
N GLY A 135 15.60 -15.24 -8.69
CA GLY A 135 14.95 -15.96 -9.77
C GLY A 135 13.64 -16.57 -9.26
N LEU A 136 12.53 -15.86 -9.53
CA LEU A 136 11.10 -16.26 -9.43
C LEU A 136 10.43 -16.04 -8.06
N ALA A 137 9.24 -15.43 -7.92
CA ALA A 137 8.17 -15.24 -8.90
C ALA A 137 7.44 -13.90 -8.73
N ILE A 138 7.43 -13.08 -9.79
CA ILE A 138 6.34 -12.13 -10.01
C ILE A 138 5.16 -12.97 -10.50
N ALA A 139 4.26 -13.33 -9.59
CA ALA A 139 2.95 -13.84 -9.97
C ALA A 139 2.15 -12.67 -10.56
N SER A 140 2.21 -12.59 -11.89
CA SER A 140 1.22 -12.04 -12.81
C SER A 140 -0.05 -11.42 -12.21
N LEU A 141 -0.21 -10.10 -12.35
CA LEU A 141 -1.46 -9.46 -12.78
C LEU A 141 -1.09 -8.24 -13.64
N GLY A 142 -0.68 -8.52 -14.88
CA GLY A 142 -0.41 -7.52 -15.90
C GLY A 142 -1.64 -7.22 -16.74
N PHE A 143 -1.87 -5.92 -16.95
CA PHE A 143 -2.46 -5.30 -18.15
C PHE A 143 -3.99 -5.36 -18.35
N TYR A 144 -4.69 -4.35 -17.83
CA TYR A 144 -5.96 -3.85 -18.38
C TYR A 144 -5.65 -2.77 -19.42
N GLU A 145 -5.60 -3.15 -20.69
CA GLU A 145 -5.40 -2.23 -21.82
C GLU A 145 -6.73 -1.54 -22.16
N SER A 146 -6.91 -0.30 -21.71
CA SER A 146 -8.00 0.56 -22.19
C SER A 146 -7.52 1.39 -23.39
N LYS A 147 -7.61 0.81 -24.59
CA LYS A 147 -7.45 1.58 -25.83
C LYS A 147 -8.77 1.66 -26.59
N LYS A 148 -9.66 2.54 -26.11
CA LYS A 148 -10.77 3.07 -26.90
C LYS A 148 -10.35 4.44 -27.43
N LYS A 149 -9.89 4.50 -28.68
CA LYS A 149 -9.92 5.76 -29.45
C LYS A 149 -10.40 5.50 -30.86
N LYS A 150 -11.64 5.94 -31.08
CA LYS A 150 -12.42 6.02 -32.30
C LYS A 150 -11.61 6.57 -33.48
N ARG A 151 -11.78 5.96 -34.65
CA ARG A 151 -12.23 6.65 -35.86
C ARG A 151 -13.27 5.77 -36.54
#